data_AF-A0A959Z989-F1
#
_entry.id   AF-A0A959Z989-F1
#
_cell.length_a   1.000
_cell.length_b   1.000
_cell.length_c   1.000
_cell.angle_alpha   90.00
_cell.angle_beta   90.00
_cell.angle_gamma   90.00
#
_symmetry.space_group_name_H-M   'P 1'
#
loop_
_entity.id
_entity.type
_entity.pdbx_description
1 polymer ?
#
loop_
_entity_poly.entity_id
_entity_poly.type
_entity_poly.pdbx_seq_one_letter_code
_entity_poly.pdbx_strand_id
1 'polypeptide(L)'
;MPNCPRCQKGFEEGATSCSYCGLDFSKVSFEKEIDENAKPCTNHPKVTTGLTCGRCGQPFCDKCLQLGTAGPRCRACAKHDIAFRPGAVALEAKRGVRTLFGGMGGWGRWILAMILLSAFWRGCSMITSRNEPVYDDPPQSQDQQKEAE
;
A
#
# COMPACT_ATOMS: atom_id res chain seq x y z
N MET A 1 -16.64 32.77 13.82
CA MET A 1 -17.23 31.56 13.18
C MET A 1 -16.26 30.40 13.26
N PRO A 2 -16.34 29.60 14.34
CA PRO A 2 -15.60 28.35 14.44
C PRO A 2 -16.13 27.32 13.42
N ASN A 3 -15.25 26.45 12.94
CA ASN A 3 -15.58 25.36 12.02
C ASN A 3 -15.57 24.03 12.79
N CYS A 4 -16.51 23.14 12.46
CA CYS A 4 -16.55 21.80 13.05
C CYS A 4 -15.30 20.98 12.62
N PRO A 5 -14.56 20.33 13.53
CA PRO A 5 -13.36 19.56 13.17
C PRO A 5 -13.65 18.31 12.33
N ARG A 6 -14.90 17.83 12.32
CA ARG A 6 -15.31 16.64 11.56
C ARG A 6 -15.76 16.94 10.13
N CYS A 7 -16.55 18.01 9.93
CA CYS A 7 -17.13 18.33 8.62
C CYS A 7 -16.75 19.70 8.06
N GLN A 8 -15.94 20.47 8.79
CA GLN A 8 -15.40 21.78 8.42
C GLN A 8 -16.42 22.87 8.08
N LYS A 9 -17.71 22.63 8.30
CA LYS A 9 -18.77 23.64 8.16
C LYS A 9 -18.78 24.56 9.38
N GLY A 10 -19.11 25.84 9.13
CA GLY A 10 -19.30 26.83 10.18
C GLY A 10 -20.50 26.49 11.06
N PHE A 11 -20.42 26.85 12.33
CA PHE A 11 -21.50 26.70 13.30
C PHE A 11 -21.62 27.96 14.18
N GLU A 12 -22.75 28.10 14.86
CA GLU A 12 -23.01 29.22 15.77
C GLU A 12 -22.24 29.05 17.07
N GLU A 13 -21.64 30.15 17.56
CA GLU A 13 -20.84 30.15 18.78
C GLU A 13 -21.73 29.79 19.98
N GLY A 14 -21.50 28.61 20.59
CA GLY A 14 -22.29 28.07 21.69
C GLY A 14 -23.18 26.86 21.36
N ALA A 15 -23.19 26.37 20.12
CA ALA A 15 -23.92 25.15 19.78
C ALA A 15 -23.32 23.90 20.48
N THR A 16 -24.16 23.07 21.10
CA THR A 16 -23.74 21.81 21.77
C THR A 16 -23.35 20.73 20.76
N SER A 17 -23.91 20.75 19.56
CA SER A 17 -23.62 19.78 18.51
C SER A 17 -23.66 20.39 17.11
N CYS A 18 -22.96 19.75 16.16
CA CYS A 18 -22.95 20.17 14.77
C CYS A 18 -24.21 19.67 14.04
N SER A 19 -24.99 20.60 13.49
CA SER A 19 -26.22 20.31 12.73
C SER A 19 -26.01 19.45 11.48
N TYR A 20 -24.80 19.46 10.90
CA TYR A 20 -24.51 18.74 9.65
C TYR A 20 -23.99 17.32 9.85
N CYS A 21 -23.18 17.09 10.89
CA CYS A 21 -22.52 15.79 11.10
C CYS A 21 -22.90 15.11 12.42
N GLY A 22 -23.69 15.77 13.26
CA GLY A 22 -24.11 15.24 14.57
C GLY A 22 -22.98 15.12 15.59
N LEU A 23 -21.82 15.74 15.35
CA LEU A 23 -20.72 15.74 16.32
C LEU A 23 -21.13 16.56 17.55
N ASP A 24 -21.12 15.93 18.71
CA ASP A 24 -21.37 16.55 20.00
C ASP A 24 -20.09 17.19 20.54
N PHE A 25 -20.05 18.52 20.60
CA PHE A 25 -18.86 19.26 21.01
C PHE A 25 -18.56 19.10 22.50
N SER A 26 -19.57 18.76 23.32
CA SER A 26 -19.37 18.52 24.76
C SER A 26 -18.54 17.26 25.04
N LYS A 27 -18.51 16.32 24.09
CA LYS A 27 -17.74 15.06 24.18
C LYS A 27 -16.36 15.14 23.56
N VAL A 28 -16.07 16.23 22.84
CA VAL A 28 -14.78 16.45 22.18
C VAL A 28 -13.96 17.44 23.02
N SER A 29 -13.68 17.06 24.25
CA SER A 29 -12.63 17.69 25.05
C SER A 29 -11.30 17.03 24.68
N PHE A 30 -10.50 17.72 23.85
CA PHE A 30 -9.08 17.40 23.68
C PHE A 30 -8.32 17.83 24.94
N GLU A 31 -8.68 17.29 26.10
CA GLU A 31 -7.88 17.47 27.30
C GLU A 31 -6.63 16.60 27.08
N LYS A 32 -5.57 17.24 26.59
CA LYS A 32 -4.29 16.62 26.34
C LYS A 32 -3.68 16.30 27.70
N GLU A 33 -3.93 15.09 28.20
CA GLU A 33 -3.19 14.54 29.35
C GLU A 33 -1.69 14.62 29.02
N ILE A 34 -0.99 15.49 29.72
CA ILE A 34 0.45 15.59 29.68
C ILE A 34 0.95 14.47 30.57
N ASP A 35 1.40 13.36 29.98
CA ASP A 35 2.03 12.26 30.71
C ASP A 35 3.14 12.80 31.62
N GLU A 36 2.98 12.71 32.95
CA GLU A 36 4.03 13.03 33.94
C GLU A 36 5.31 12.19 33.73
N ASN A 37 5.21 11.08 32.98
CA ASN A 37 6.33 10.21 32.63
C ASN A 37 7.05 10.59 31.32
N ALA A 38 6.82 11.81 30.79
CA ALA A 38 7.45 12.27 29.56
C ALA A 38 8.98 12.38 29.71
N LYS A 39 9.70 11.41 29.14
CA LYS A 39 11.17 11.37 29.10
C LYS A 39 11.68 11.94 27.77
N PRO A 40 12.90 12.52 27.72
CA PRO A 40 13.49 12.93 26.46
C PRO A 40 13.73 11.72 25.54
N CYS A 41 13.45 11.89 24.25
CA CYS A 41 13.73 10.85 23.26
C CYS A 41 15.24 10.60 23.16
N THR A 42 15.63 9.33 23.17
CA THR A 42 17.04 8.91 23.11
C THR A 42 17.78 9.47 21.89
N ASN A 43 17.10 9.59 20.75
CA ASN A 43 17.67 10.17 19.52
C ASN A 43 17.48 11.69 19.40
N HIS A 44 16.50 12.25 20.13
CA HIS A 44 16.08 13.64 19.99
C HIS A 44 15.91 14.24 21.39
N PRO A 45 16.98 14.74 22.01
CA PRO A 45 16.92 15.22 23.40
C PRO A 45 16.02 16.44 23.58
N LYS A 46 15.70 17.16 22.50
CA LYS A 46 14.79 18.32 22.50
C LYS A 46 13.30 17.95 22.49
N VAL A 47 12.96 16.67 22.32
CA VAL A 47 11.57 16.19 22.23
C VAL A 47 11.27 15.29 23.42
N THR A 48 10.30 15.68 24.24
CA THR A 48 9.77 14.86 25.33
C THR A 48 8.69 13.93 24.81
N THR A 49 8.64 12.71 25.34
CA THR A 49 7.78 11.63 24.84
C THR A 49 7.43 10.68 25.98
N GLY A 50 6.16 10.27 26.05
CA GLY A 50 5.68 9.19 26.92
C GLY A 50 5.79 7.79 26.30
N LEU A 51 6.24 7.68 25.05
CA LEU A 51 6.29 6.41 24.32
C LEU A 51 7.62 5.68 24.55
N THR A 52 7.53 4.38 24.85
CA THR A 52 8.69 3.51 25.07
C THR A 52 8.68 2.31 24.12
N CYS A 53 9.86 1.83 23.73
CA CYS A 53 9.96 0.62 22.92
C CYS A 53 9.64 -0.63 23.77
N GLY A 54 8.67 -1.45 23.33
CA GLY A 54 8.30 -2.67 24.05
C GLY A 54 9.37 -3.79 24.08
N ARG A 55 10.49 -3.63 23.37
CA ARG A 55 11.62 -4.58 23.41
C ARG A 55 12.77 -4.11 24.30
N CYS A 56 13.24 -2.87 24.15
CA CYS A 56 14.39 -2.36 24.90
C CYS A 56 14.02 -1.41 26.04
N GLY A 57 12.75 -1.00 26.16
CA GLY A 57 12.26 -0.12 27.23
C GLY A 57 12.69 1.36 27.13
N GLN A 58 13.49 1.74 26.13
CA GLN A 58 13.95 3.12 26.01
C GLN A 58 12.88 4.08 25.47
N PRO A 59 12.90 5.36 25.90
CA PRO A 59 11.96 6.38 25.43
C PRO A 59 12.34 6.87 24.02
N PHE A 60 11.34 6.93 23.14
CA PHE A 60 11.49 7.38 21.75
C PHE A 60 10.29 8.23 21.33
N CYS A 61 10.49 9.19 20.44
CA CYS A 61 9.38 9.97 19.88
C CYS A 61 8.59 9.15 18.86
N ASP A 62 7.39 9.62 18.55
CA ASP A 62 6.51 9.15 17.46
C ASP A 62 7.24 8.93 16.12
N LYS A 63 8.21 9.80 15.78
CA LYS A 63 9.02 9.68 14.56
C LYS A 63 10.09 8.58 14.60
N CYS A 64 10.55 8.20 15.80
CA CYS A 64 11.58 7.16 15.99
C CYS A 64 10.98 5.77 16.20
N LEU A 65 9.74 5.71 16.68
CA LEU A 65 8.99 4.49 16.89
C LEU A 65 8.40 3.98 15.57
N GLN A 66 8.41 2.68 15.36
CA GLN A 66 7.79 2.01 14.24
C GLN A 66 6.79 0.98 14.77
N LEU A 67 5.58 0.97 14.23
CA LEU A 67 4.57 -0.03 14.60
C LEU A 67 4.94 -1.35 13.92
N GLY A 68 5.33 -2.34 14.73
CA GLY A 68 5.53 -3.72 14.30
C GLY A 68 4.31 -4.59 14.60
N THR A 69 4.35 -5.84 14.14
CA THR A 69 3.29 -6.85 14.35
C THR A 69 2.99 -7.14 15.82
N ALA A 70 3.97 -6.92 16.70
CA ALA A 70 3.86 -7.10 18.15
C ALA A 70 3.87 -5.77 18.92
N GLY A 71 3.48 -4.67 18.25
CA GLY A 71 3.41 -3.34 18.85
C GLY A 71 4.61 -2.43 18.56
N PRO A 72 4.72 -1.30 19.27
CA PRO A 72 5.71 -0.25 18.99
C PRO A 72 7.16 -0.68 19.28
N ARG A 73 8.02 -0.58 18.27
CA ARG A 73 9.45 -0.92 18.33
C ARG A 73 10.32 0.22 17.80
N CYS A 74 11.52 0.40 18.36
CA CYS A 74 12.50 1.32 17.78
C CYS A 74 13.13 0.72 16.50
N ARG A 75 13.71 1.54 15.62
CA ARG A 75 14.31 1.10 14.35
C ARG A 75 15.39 0.01 14.53
N ALA A 76 16.20 0.11 15.57
CA ALA A 76 17.22 -0.90 15.86
C ALA A 76 16.59 -2.26 16.21
N CYS A 77 15.55 -2.26 17.05
CA CYS A 77 14.82 -3.48 17.41
C CYS A 77 13.90 -4.00 16.30
N ALA A 78 13.42 -3.13 15.40
CA ALA A 78 12.55 -3.49 14.30
C ALA A 78 13.30 -4.16 13.13
N LYS A 79 14.64 -3.98 13.06
CA LYS A 79 15.47 -4.60 12.04
C LYS A 79 15.55 -6.12 12.27
N HIS A 80 14.58 -6.83 11.72
CA HIS A 80 14.63 -8.28 11.59
C HIS A 80 15.48 -8.60 10.37
N ASP A 81 16.75 -8.95 10.61
CA ASP A 81 17.65 -9.45 9.58
C ASP A 81 17.26 -10.91 9.26
N ILE A 82 16.11 -11.07 8.62
CA ILE A 82 15.68 -12.36 8.12
C ILE A 82 16.56 -12.62 6.90
N ALA A 83 17.70 -13.28 7.13
CA ALA A 83 18.58 -13.72 6.06
C ALA A 83 17.76 -14.58 5.10
N PHE A 84 17.35 -13.99 3.98
CA PHE A 84 16.70 -14.72 2.90
C PHE A 84 17.77 -15.71 2.40
N ARG A 85 17.61 -16.99 2.72
CA ARG A 85 18.49 -18.07 2.25
C ARG A 85 17.86 -18.67 1.00
N PRO A 86 18.10 -18.13 -0.21
CA PRO A 86 17.49 -18.61 -1.45
C PRO A 86 17.86 -20.08 -1.75
N GLY A 87 18.92 -20.61 -1.13
CA GLY A 87 19.33 -22.00 -1.27
C GLY A 87 18.28 -23.03 -0.85
N ALA A 88 17.40 -22.71 0.11
CA ALA A 88 16.32 -23.62 0.53
C ALA A 88 15.24 -23.77 -0.55
N VAL A 89 14.96 -22.71 -1.32
CA VAL A 89 13.99 -22.73 -2.42
C VAL A 89 14.58 -23.38 -3.68
N ALA A 90 15.89 -23.24 -3.89
CA ALA A 90 16.59 -23.80 -5.05
C ALA A 90 16.70 -25.34 -5.04
N LEU A 91 16.71 -25.98 -3.86
CA LEU A 91 16.81 -27.44 -3.76
C LEU A 91 15.51 -28.13 -4.23
N GLU A 92 14.35 -27.55 -3.92
CA GLU A 92 13.05 -28.10 -4.34
C GLU A 92 12.74 -27.83 -5.82
N ALA A 93 13.21 -26.71 -6.38
CA ALA A 93 13.10 -26.44 -7.82
C ALA A 93 13.84 -27.49 -8.67
N LYS A 94 14.97 -28.02 -8.20
CA LYS A 94 15.76 -29.04 -8.94
C LYS A 94 15.08 -30.43 -8.99
N ARG A 95 14.22 -30.77 -8.02
CA ARG A 95 13.48 -32.04 -8.04
C ARG A 95 12.36 -32.05 -9.07
N GLY A 96 11.65 -30.93 -9.23
CA GLY A 96 10.57 -30.80 -10.24
C GLY A 96 11.07 -30.76 -11.69
N VAL A 97 12.25 -30.20 -11.94
CA VAL A 97 12.84 -30.17 -13.30
C VAL A 97 13.27 -31.57 -13.75
N ARG A 98 13.73 -32.43 -12.83
CA ARG A 98 14.21 -33.77 -13.21
C ARG A 98 13.08 -34.71 -13.63
N THR A 99 11.86 -34.55 -13.09
CA THR A 99 10.69 -35.35 -13.50
C THR A 99 10.10 -34.90 -14.84
N LEU A 100 10.20 -33.62 -15.19
CA LEU A 100 9.77 -33.12 -16.50
C LEU A 100 10.72 -33.51 -17.65
N PHE A 101 12.03 -33.65 -17.37
CA PHE A 101 13.02 -33.93 -18.41
C PHE A 101 13.63 -35.34 -18.38
N GLY A 102 13.41 -36.15 -17.32
CA GLY A 102 14.10 -37.43 -17.12
C GLY A 102 13.26 -38.71 -17.26
N GLY A 103 11.92 -38.63 -17.19
CA GLY A 103 11.08 -39.82 -17.00
C GLY A 103 10.40 -40.41 -18.24
N MET A 104 10.28 -39.67 -19.35
CA MET A 104 9.47 -40.08 -20.51
C MET A 104 10.25 -39.80 -21.80
N GLY A 105 11.13 -40.73 -22.16
CA GLY A 105 12.16 -40.58 -23.19
C GLY A 105 11.63 -40.07 -24.53
N GLY A 106 12.44 -39.24 -25.23
CA GLY A 106 12.27 -38.79 -26.62
C GLY A 106 10.94 -38.10 -26.97
N TRP A 107 9.85 -38.86 -26.90
CA TRP A 107 8.47 -38.51 -27.21
C TRP A 107 7.98 -37.29 -26.44
N GLY A 108 8.28 -37.15 -25.15
CA GLY A 108 7.85 -35.97 -24.38
C GLY A 108 8.46 -34.66 -24.91
N ARG A 109 9.77 -34.67 -25.21
CA ARG A 109 10.44 -33.54 -25.87
C ARG A 109 9.90 -33.30 -27.27
N TRP A 110 9.56 -34.36 -28.01
CA TRP A 110 9.01 -34.29 -29.37
C TRP A 110 7.61 -33.66 -29.39
N ILE A 111 6.73 -34.07 -28.48
CA ILE A 111 5.38 -33.52 -28.32
C ILE A 111 5.45 -32.04 -27.94
N LEU A 112 6.30 -31.69 -26.97
CA LEU A 112 6.44 -30.29 -26.54
C LEU A 112 7.00 -29.41 -27.66
N ALA A 113 7.97 -29.91 -28.44
CA ALA A 113 8.48 -29.22 -29.63
C ALA A 113 7.38 -29.01 -30.69
N MET A 114 6.54 -30.01 -30.95
CA MET A 114 5.41 -29.90 -31.88
C MET A 114 4.35 -28.89 -31.42
N ILE A 115 4.05 -28.85 -30.12
CA ILE A 115 3.13 -27.84 -29.55
C ILE A 115 3.69 -26.43 -29.76
N LEU A 116 4.97 -26.20 -29.44
CA LEU A 116 5.60 -24.89 -29.63
C LEU A 116 5.68 -24.49 -31.12
N LEU A 117 5.99 -25.41 -32.01
CA LEU A 117 6.03 -25.16 -33.45
C LEU A 117 4.64 -24.83 -34.02
N SER A 118 3.60 -25.55 -33.59
CA SER A 118 2.22 -25.26 -34.02
C SER A 118 1.71 -23.92 -33.48
N ALA A 119 2.11 -23.54 -32.26
CA ALA A 119 1.79 -22.25 -31.67
C ALA A 119 2.51 -21.11 -32.40
N PHE A 120 3.74 -21.32 -32.87
CA PHE A 120 4.45 -20.36 -33.71
C PHE A 120 3.74 -20.14 -35.06
N TRP A 121 3.32 -21.22 -35.72
CA TRP A 121 2.56 -21.13 -36.98
C TRP A 121 1.16 -20.51 -36.79
N ARG A 122 0.45 -20.83 -35.70
CA ARG A 122 -0.85 -20.21 -35.42
C ARG A 122 -0.73 -18.76 -34.92
N GLY A 123 0.32 -18.42 -34.19
CA GLY A 123 0.57 -17.09 -33.65
C GLY A 123 0.82 -16.03 -34.72
N CYS A 124 1.53 -16.39 -35.80
CA CYS A 124 1.72 -15.49 -36.94
C CYS A 124 0.39 -15.09 -37.64
N SER A 125 -0.68 -15.89 -37.49
CA SER A 125 -1.99 -15.56 -38.06
C SER A 125 -2.82 -14.59 -37.20
N MET A 126 -2.52 -14.40 -35.91
CA MET A 126 -3.34 -13.56 -35.01
C MET A 126 -2.76 -12.18 -34.71
N ILE A 127 -1.49 -11.91 -35.03
CA ILE A 127 -0.83 -10.65 -34.64
C ILE A 127 -1.15 -9.47 -35.57
N THR A 128 -1.70 -9.70 -36.76
CA THR A 128 -1.97 -8.65 -37.76
C THR A 128 -3.29 -7.88 -37.54
N SER A 129 -4.22 -8.33 -36.69
CA SER A 129 -5.57 -7.72 -36.62
C SER A 129 -5.85 -6.81 -35.42
N ARG A 130 -4.86 -6.44 -34.58
CA ARG A 130 -5.10 -5.65 -33.35
C ARG A 130 -4.57 -4.21 -33.33
N ASN A 131 -4.14 -3.68 -34.47
CA ASN A 131 -3.54 -2.34 -34.57
C ASN A 131 -4.48 -1.32 -35.26
N GLU A 132 -5.77 -1.34 -34.94
CA GLU A 132 -6.58 -0.13 -35.17
C GLU A 132 -6.39 0.80 -33.95
N PRO A 133 -5.70 1.95 -34.09
CA PRO A 133 -5.65 2.93 -33.04
C PRO A 133 -7.06 3.49 -32.79
N VAL A 134 -7.55 3.35 -31.57
CA VAL A 134 -8.75 4.05 -31.10
C VAL A 134 -8.42 5.54 -31.09
N TYR A 135 -8.99 6.29 -32.04
CA TYR A 135 -8.93 7.75 -32.06
C TYR A 135 -10.10 8.26 -31.23
N ASP A 136 -9.80 8.76 -30.03
CA ASP A 136 -10.78 9.46 -29.21
C ASP A 136 -11.09 10.80 -29.87
N ASP A 137 -12.30 10.95 -30.44
CA ASP A 137 -12.77 12.24 -30.94
C ASP A 137 -12.87 13.25 -29.79
N PRO A 138 -12.36 14.49 -29.95
CA PRO A 138 -12.46 15.51 -28.92
C PRO A 138 -13.93 15.90 -28.68
N PRO A 139 -14.30 16.28 -27.44
CA PRO A 139 -15.67 16.64 -27.10
C PRO A 139 -16.11 17.87 -27.92
N GLN A 140 -17.15 17.71 -28.73
CA GLN A 140 -17.79 18.82 -29.43
C GLN A 140 -18.39 19.81 -28.41
N SER A 141 -17.77 20.98 -28.29
CA SER A 141 -18.27 22.13 -27.56
C SER A 141 -19.56 22.63 -28.20
N GLN A 142 -20.64 22.64 -27.42
CA GLN A 142 -22.01 22.99 -27.83
C GLN A 142 -22.24 24.47 -28.19
N ASP A 143 -21.20 25.23 -28.53
CA ASP A 143 -21.30 26.67 -28.75
C ASP A 143 -21.76 27.06 -30.16
N GLN A 144 -21.85 26.11 -31.11
CA GLN A 144 -22.22 26.41 -32.51
C GLN A 144 -23.73 26.50 -32.79
N GLN A 145 -24.61 26.32 -31.80
CA GLN A 145 -26.07 26.36 -32.01
C GLN A 145 -26.73 27.72 -31.71
N LYS A 146 -25.98 28.77 -31.34
CA LYS A 146 -26.56 30.08 -30.95
C LYS A 146 -26.41 31.21 -31.97
N GLU A 147 -25.92 30.96 -33.18
CA GLU A 147 -25.70 32.01 -34.20
C GLU A 147 -26.64 31.94 -35.42
N ALA A 148 -27.76 31.21 -35.32
CA ALA A 148 -28.76 31.13 -36.40
C ALA A 148 -30.18 31.57 -35.95
N GLU A 149 -30.25 32.56 -35.06
CA GLU A 149 -31.42 33.44 -34.92
C GLU A 149 -31.21 34.74 -35.68
#